data_AF-A0A800JE78-F1
#
_entry.id   AF-A0A800JE78-F1
#
_cell.length_a   1.000
_cell.length_b   1.000
_cell.length_c   1.000
_cell.angle_alpha   90.00
_cell.angle_beta   90.00
_cell.angle_gamma   90.00
#
_symmetry.space_group_name_H-M   'P 1'
#
loop_
_entity.id
_entity.type
_entity.pdbx_description
1 polymer ?
#
loop_
_entity_poly.entity_id
_entity_poly.type
_entity_poly.pdbx_seq_one_letter_code
_entity_poly.pdbx_strand_id
1 'polypeptide(L)' 'MLKKLDIVDTKRFKRGVDMDVKMQLLTIALKKDAKDNLLLTPLIEKAIDDAGYVAVEWYTLEKEKLTPHPFKPESKKK' A
#
# COMPACT_ATOMS: atom_id res chain seq x y z
N MET A 1 -3.13 -9.29 -8.07
CA MET A 1 -4.40 -8.95 -7.35
C MET A 1 -4.13 -8.86 -5.85
N LEU A 2 -4.13 -7.64 -5.31
CA LEU A 2 -3.66 -7.27 -3.97
C LEU A 2 -4.26 -8.10 -2.83
N LYS A 3 -5.52 -8.51 -2.94
CA LYS A 3 -6.21 -9.37 -1.95
C LYS A 3 -5.62 -10.78 -1.78
N LYS A 4 -4.72 -11.21 -2.67
CA LYS A 4 -4.01 -12.50 -2.59
C LYS A 4 -2.71 -12.43 -1.79
N LEU A 5 -2.29 -11.25 -1.34
CA LEU A 5 -1.13 -11.11 -0.49
C LEU A 5 -1.47 -11.63 0.91
N ASP A 6 -0.70 -12.57 1.44
CA ASP A 6 -0.96 -13.21 2.74
C ASP A 6 -0.95 -12.24 3.92
N ILE A 7 -0.33 -11.07 3.73
CA ILE A 7 -0.27 -9.98 4.69
C ILE A 7 -1.55 -9.15 4.77
N VAL A 8 -2.47 -9.31 3.83
CA VAL A 8 -3.71 -8.55 3.78
C VAL A 8 -4.72 -9.14 4.76
N ASP A 9 -5.28 -8.29 5.62
CA ASP A 9 -6.39 -8.65 6.48
C ASP A 9 -7.69 -8.62 5.66
N THR A 10 -7.98 -9.76 5.03
CA THR A 10 -9.17 -9.94 4.19
C THR A 10 -10.49 -9.86 4.96
N LYS A 11 -10.46 -9.81 6.31
CA LYS A 11 -11.66 -9.64 7.14
C LYS A 11 -12.11 -8.18 7.25
N ARG A 12 -11.26 -7.22 6.88
CA ARG A 12 -11.56 -5.77 6.85
C ARG A 12 -11.89 -5.32 5.42
N PHE A 13 -12.56 -4.19 5.25
CA PHE A 13 -12.98 -3.66 3.93
C PHE A 13 -13.71 -4.71 3.05
N LYS A 14 -13.72 -4.52 1.71
CA LYS A 14 -14.21 -5.51 0.74
C LYS A 14 -13.13 -6.54 0.39
N ARG A 15 -12.70 -7.33 1.40
CA ARG A 15 -11.60 -8.33 1.31
C ARG A 15 -10.20 -7.74 1.41
N GLY A 16 -10.02 -6.83 2.35
CA GLY A 16 -8.75 -6.24 2.75
C GLY A 16 -8.23 -5.15 1.84
N VAL A 17 -9.02 -4.76 0.83
CA VAL A 17 -8.71 -3.66 -0.09
C VAL A 17 -9.97 -2.81 -0.27
N ASP A 18 -9.79 -1.50 -0.28
CA ASP A 18 -10.80 -0.51 -0.66
C ASP A 18 -10.20 0.48 -1.66
N MET A 19 -10.99 0.93 -2.63
CA MET A 19 -10.54 1.84 -3.68
C MET A 19 -11.47 3.03 -3.75
N ASP A 20 -10.97 4.21 -3.39
CA ASP A 20 -11.65 5.46 -3.67
C ASP A 20 -11.27 5.89 -5.09
N VAL A 21 -12.18 5.63 -6.03
CA VAL A 21 -11.99 5.96 -7.45
C VAL A 21 -11.94 7.47 -7.69
N LYS A 22 -12.60 8.28 -6.84
CA LYS A 22 -12.59 9.74 -6.98
C LYS A 22 -11.22 10.31 -6.60
N MET A 23 -10.60 9.77 -5.57
CA MET A 23 -9.29 10.20 -5.10
C MET A 23 -8.13 9.40 -5.71
N GLN A 24 -8.43 8.38 -6.53
CA GLN A 24 -7.45 7.40 -7.02
C GLN A 24 -6.62 6.79 -5.89
N LEU A 25 -7.26 6.60 -4.72
CA LEU A 25 -6.60 6.16 -3.50
C LEU A 25 -6.95 4.70 -3.21
N LEU A 26 -5.92 3.87 -3.08
CA LEU A 26 -6.05 2.47 -2.72
C LEU A 26 -5.69 2.28 -1.24
N THR A 27 -6.64 1.82 -0.44
CA THR A 27 -6.46 1.51 0.98
C THR A 27 -6.38 0.01 1.17
N ILE A 28 -5.32 -0.47 1.84
CA ILE A 28 -5.10 -1.90 2.11
C ILE A 28 -5.08 -2.13 3.62
N ALA A 29 -5.89 -3.08 4.10
CA ALA A 29 -5.78 -3.53 5.49
C ALA A 29 -4.65 -4.53 5.62
N LEU A 30 -3.69 -4.25 6.49
CA LEU A 30 -2.62 -5.18 6.84
C LEU A 30 -2.96 -5.94 8.12
N LYS A 31 -2.56 -7.21 8.19
CA LYS A 31 -2.60 -7.99 9.43
C LYS A 31 -1.68 -7.34 10.48
N LYS A 32 -2.00 -7.51 11.76
CA LYS A 32 -1.25 -6.90 12.87
C LYS A 32 0.25 -7.25 12.81
N ASP A 33 0.53 -8.49 12.44
CA ASP A 33 1.87 -9.09 12.36
C ASP A 33 2.63 -8.66 11.08
N ALA A 34 1.93 -8.03 10.13
CA ALA A 34 2.52 -7.51 8.91
C ALA A 34 3.06 -6.08 9.07
N LYS A 35 2.75 -5.37 10.17
CA LYS A 35 3.21 -3.99 10.41
C LYS A 35 4.73 -3.85 10.49
N ASP A 36 5.42 -4.87 10.99
CA ASP A 36 6.87 -4.81 11.24
C ASP A 36 7.71 -5.25 10.03
N ASN A 37 7.07 -5.75 8.96
CA ASN A 37 7.79 -6.19 7.77
C ASN A 37 7.90 -5.04 6.75
N LEU A 38 8.93 -4.22 6.90
CA LEU A 38 9.43 -3.31 5.85
C LEU A 38 9.74 -4.05 4.52
N LEU A 39 9.85 -5.38 4.58
CA LEU A 39 10.03 -6.29 3.44
C LEU A 39 8.79 -6.46 2.55
N LEU A 40 7.66 -5.84 2.91
CA LEU A 40 6.40 -5.96 2.16
C LEU A 40 6.25 -4.91 1.06
N THR A 41 7.02 -3.82 1.12
CA THR A 41 6.97 -2.73 0.14
C THR A 41 7.17 -3.25 -1.29
N PRO A 42 8.14 -4.13 -1.60
CA PRO A 42 8.32 -4.67 -2.95
C PRO A 42 7.16 -5.58 -3.41
N LEU A 43 6.53 -6.32 -2.48
CA LEU A 43 5.38 -7.18 -2.79
C LEU A 43 4.13 -6.36 -3.10
N ILE A 44 3.94 -5.26 -2.37
CA ILE A 44 2.84 -4.32 -2.59
C ILE A 44 3.08 -3.57 -3.91
N GLU A 45 4.29 -3.07 -4.17
CA GLU A 45 4.67 -2.40 -5.42
C GLU A 45 4.36 -3.31 -6.62
N LYS A 46 4.85 -4.56 -6.60
CA LYS A 46 4.58 -5.53 -7.66
C LYS A 46 3.08 -5.79 -7.84
N ALA A 47 2.31 -5.86 -6.75
CA ALA A 47 0.88 -6.11 -6.83
C ALA A 47 0.07 -4.93 -7.38
N ILE A 48 0.57 -3.70 -7.22
CA ILE A 48 0.05 -2.47 -7.84
C ILE A 48 0.37 -2.48 -9.34
N ASP A 49 1.62 -2.78 -9.71
CA ASP A 49 2.06 -2.92 -11.12
C ASP A 49 1.26 -4.02 -11.85
N ASP A 50 1.10 -5.20 -11.25
CA ASP A 50 0.31 -6.32 -11.79
C ASP A 50 -1.18 -5.93 -11.99
N ALA A 51 -1.67 -4.91 -11.29
CA ALA A 51 -3.03 -4.40 -11.42
C ALA A 51 -3.16 -3.29 -12.49
N GLY A 52 -2.06 -2.93 -13.16
CA GLY A 52 -2.01 -1.90 -14.20
C GLY A 52 -1.89 -0.47 -13.67
N TYR A 53 -1.48 -0.31 -12.41
CA TYR A 53 -1.26 0.98 -11.77
C TYR A 53 0.23 1.21 -11.50
N VAL A 54 0.65 2.47 -11.36
CA VAL A 54 2.02 2.82 -10.98
C VAL A 54 2.04 3.17 -9.49
N ALA A 55 2.85 2.48 -8.70
CA ALA A 55 3.04 2.82 -7.30
C ALA A 55 3.92 4.08 -7.15
N VAL A 56 3.38 5.13 -6.53
CA VAL A 56 4.08 6.42 -6.34
C VAL A 56 4.58 6.55 -4.90
N GLU A 57 3.67 6.57 -3.93
CA GLU A 57 3.97 6.68 -2.50
C GLU A 57 2.95 5.92 -1.65
N TRP A 58 3.33 5.59 -0.41
CA TRP A 58 2.47 5.01 0.62
C TRP A 58 2.53 5.85 1.88
N TYR A 59 1.51 5.74 2.74
CA TYR A 59 1.41 6.58 3.94
C TYR A 59 1.32 5.73 5.21
N THR A 60 2.06 6.12 6.25
CA THR A 60 1.85 5.63 7.62
C THR A 60 1.10 6.65 8.44
N LEU A 61 0.15 6.19 9.27
CA LEU A 61 -0.51 7.03 10.26
C LEU A 61 0.05 6.72 11.65
N GLU A 62 0.78 7.68 12.22
CA GLU A 62 1.36 7.59 13.55
C GLU A 62 0.94 8.78 14.39
N LYS A 63 0.30 8.53 15.54
CA LYS A 63 -0.17 9.59 16.46
C LYS A 63 -0.93 10.71 15.73
N GLU A 64 -1.89 10.31 14.89
CA GLU A 64 -2.72 11.21 14.06
C GLU A 64 -1.96 12.00 12.98
N LYS A 65 -0.66 11.76 12.82
CA LYS A 65 0.16 12.35 11.76
C LYS A 65 0.33 11.36 10.61
N LEU A 66 -0.08 11.78 9.43
CA LEU A 66 0.16 11.05 8.18
C LEU A 66 1.58 11.34 7.69
N THR A 67 2.39 10.29 7.49
CA THR A 67 3.77 10.39 6.99
C THR A 67 3.87 9.70 5.64
N PRO A 68 4.22 10.42 4.56
CA PRO A 68 4.41 9.84 3.23
C PRO A 68 5.76 9.14 3.10
N HIS A 69 5.79 8.07 2.30
CA HIS A 69 6.96 7.27 1.99
C HIS A 69 6.94 6.91 0.49
N PRO A 70 7.88 7.40 -0.32
CA PRO A 70 7.89 7.10 -1.75
C PRO A 70 8.31 5.65 -2.03
N PHE A 71 7.70 5.00 -3.04
CA PHE A 71 8.07 3.63 -3.45
C PHE A 71 9.42 3.60 -4.17
N LYS A 72 9.67 4.59 -5.03
CA LYS A 72 10.96 4.82 -5.67
C LYS A 72 11.56 6.10 -5.11
N PRO A 73 12.85 6.15 -4.75
CA PRO A 73 13.49 7.42 -4.44
C PRO A 73 13.34 8.31 -5.68
N GLU A 74 12.76 9.50 -5.50
CA GLU A 74 12.69 10.46 -6.60
C GLU A 74 14.09 10.62 -7.17
N SER A 75 14.26 10.29 -8.45
CA SER A 75 15.44 10.73 -9.18
C SER A 75 15.41 12.25 -9.11
N LYS A 76 16.26 12.84 -8.26
CA LYS A 76 16.46 14.28 -8.19
C LYS A 76 16.64 14.76 -9.63
N LYS A 77 15.64 15.44 -10.19
CA LYS A 77 15.81 16.15 -11.45
C LYS A 77 16.89 17.19 -11.18
N LYS A 78 18.03 16.97 -11.83
CA LYS A 78 19.20 17.84 -11.83
C LYS A 78 18.94 19.03 -12.73
#